data_AF-A0A966UNQ7-F1
#
_entry.id   AF-A0A966UNQ7-F1
#
_cell.length_a   1.000
_cell.length_b   1.000
_cell.length_c   1.000
_cell.angle_alpha   90.00
_cell.angle_beta   90.00
_cell.angle_gamma   90.00
#
_symmetry.space_group_name_H-M   'P 1'
#
loop_
_entity.id
_entity.type
_entity.pdbx_description
1 polymer ?
#
loop_
_entity_poly.entity_id
_entity_poly.type
_entity_poly.pdbx_seq_one_letter_code
_entity_poly.pdbx_strand_id
1 'polypeptide(L)'
;MGNKHKAKGTAFETLIKDYLISKNFTEARRAVLAGENDTGDIHGIQQEITLRNACLQCKNQKKWDLSGWLDATIEQARRLKNALPVLIVKRSGKGAKSVGDSYVVMRLDDFVELLQEAKYK
;
A
#
# COMPACT_ATOMS: atom_id res chain seq x y z
N MET A 1 0.58 -16.65 23.25
CA MET A 1 0.29 -17.11 21.87
C MET A 1 0.03 -15.90 20.99
N GLY A 2 0.86 -15.65 19.97
CA GLY A 2 0.71 -14.47 19.10
C GLY A 2 -0.56 -14.54 18.24
N ASN A 3 -1.26 -13.42 18.07
CA ASN A 3 -2.48 -13.34 17.27
C ASN A 3 -2.15 -13.69 15.80
N LYS A 4 -2.62 -14.86 15.34
CA LYS A 4 -2.37 -15.40 13.98
C LYS A 4 -2.78 -14.44 12.86
N HIS A 5 -3.78 -13.57 13.09
CA HIS A 5 -4.19 -12.56 12.12
C HIS A 5 -3.16 -11.45 11.98
N LYS A 6 -2.58 -10.98 13.09
CA LYS A 6 -1.50 -9.99 13.08
C LYS A 6 -0.26 -10.53 12.36
N ALA A 7 0.10 -11.80 12.62
CA ALA A 7 1.22 -12.45 11.94
C ALA A 7 1.02 -12.56 10.41
N LYS A 8 -0.21 -12.87 9.95
CA LYS A 8 -0.54 -12.92 8.52
C LYS A 8 -0.49 -11.56 7.83
N GLY A 9 -0.92 -10.50 8.51
CA GLY A 9 -0.80 -9.12 8.01
C GLY A 9 0.66 -8.72 7.88
N THR A 10 1.43 -8.87 8.96
CA THR A 10 2.87 -8.60 9.02
C THR A 10 3.66 -9.33 7.94
N ALA A 11 3.34 -10.61 7.69
CA ALA A 11 3.99 -11.38 6.62
C ALA A 11 3.67 -10.80 5.23
N PHE A 12 2.44 -10.37 4.99
CA PHE A 12 2.06 -9.77 3.71
C PHE A 12 2.69 -8.40 3.49
N GLU A 13 2.71 -7.54 4.51
CA GLU A 13 3.43 -6.25 4.47
C GLU A 13 4.91 -6.45 4.13
N THR A 14 5.54 -7.46 4.74
CA THR A 14 6.94 -7.79 4.47
C THR A 14 7.14 -8.22 3.01
N LEU A 15 6.26 -9.07 2.48
CA LEU A 15 6.30 -9.48 1.07
C LEU A 15 6.15 -8.30 0.10
N ILE A 16 5.25 -7.35 0.40
CA ILE A 16 5.09 -6.15 -0.43
C ILE A 16 6.34 -5.27 -0.38
N LYS A 17 6.88 -5.01 0.81
CA LYS A 17 8.11 -4.25 0.99
C LYS A 17 9.28 -4.89 0.21
N ASP A 18 9.50 -6.19 0.37
CA ASP A 18 10.59 -6.89 -0.33
C ASP A 18 10.37 -6.89 -1.86
N TYR A 19 9.12 -7.04 -2.31
CA TYR A 19 8.78 -6.92 -3.73
C TYR A 19 9.12 -5.53 -4.28
N LEU A 20 8.76 -4.45 -3.58
CA LEU A 20 9.07 -3.08 -3.98
C LEU A 20 10.58 -2.83 -4.05
N ILE A 21 11.34 -3.28 -3.05
CA ILE A 21 12.81 -3.20 -3.05
C ILE A 21 13.39 -3.93 -4.27
N SER A 22 12.87 -5.13 -4.59
CA SER A 22 13.29 -5.89 -5.79
C SER A 22 12.97 -5.19 -7.11
N LYS A 23 12.13 -4.15 -7.09
CA LYS A 23 11.75 -3.29 -8.22
C LYS A 23 12.40 -1.91 -8.15
N ASN A 24 13.52 -1.78 -7.43
CA ASN A 24 14.33 -0.56 -7.27
C ASN A 24 13.69 0.55 -6.42
N PHE A 25 12.62 0.26 -5.67
CA PHE A 25 12.14 1.16 -4.62
C PHE A 25 12.93 0.91 -3.33
N THR A 26 14.20 1.32 -3.30
CA THR A 26 15.16 0.97 -2.23
C THR A 26 14.79 1.53 -0.87
N GLU A 27 14.06 2.64 -0.83
CA GLU A 27 13.65 3.32 0.41
C GLU A 27 12.37 2.71 1.03
N ALA A 28 11.78 1.70 0.39
CA ALA A 28 10.56 1.06 0.83
C ALA A 28 10.75 0.38 2.21
N ARG A 29 9.93 0.77 3.18
CA ARG A 29 9.99 0.27 4.55
C ARG A 29 8.60 0.14 5.16
N ARG A 30 8.44 -0.75 6.13
CA ARG A 30 7.20 -0.86 6.91
C ARG A 30 7.08 0.29 7.91
N ALA A 31 5.86 0.71 8.19
CA ALA A 31 5.54 1.66 9.25
C ALA A 31 6.01 1.15 10.61
N VAL A 32 6.54 2.06 11.44
CA VAL A 32 6.93 1.73 12.81
C VAL A 32 5.66 1.63 13.65
N LEU A 33 5.50 0.52 14.38
CA LEU A 33 4.31 0.21 15.20
C LEU A 33 4.00 1.25 16.30
N ALA A 34 4.90 2.22 16.55
CA ALA A 34 4.87 3.13 17.68
C ALA A 34 4.69 4.62 17.31
N GLY A 35 4.39 4.94 16.04
CA GLY A 35 4.13 6.32 15.61
C GLY A 35 2.69 6.75 15.86
N GLU A 36 2.50 7.99 16.33
CA GLU A 36 1.18 8.58 16.66
C GLU A 36 0.21 8.75 15.48
N ASN A 37 0.61 8.45 14.24
CA ASN A 37 -0.25 8.59 13.09
C ASN A 37 -0.24 7.32 12.22
N ASP A 38 -1.37 6.61 12.23
CA ASP A 38 -1.69 5.55 11.28
C ASP A 38 -1.76 6.18 9.86
N THR A 39 -0.68 6.00 9.11
CA THR A 39 -0.36 6.68 7.83
C THR A 39 -0.08 5.67 6.71
N GLY A 40 -0.61 4.45 6.85
CA GLY A 40 -0.36 3.34 5.95
C GLY A 40 0.67 2.35 6.50
N ASP A 41 0.83 1.22 5.81
CA ASP A 41 1.68 0.11 6.23
C ASP A 41 3.09 0.18 5.62
N ILE A 42 3.24 0.74 4.41
CA ILE A 42 4.52 0.88 3.71
C ILE A 42 4.78 2.36 3.37
N HIS A 43 5.99 2.82 3.68
CA HIS A 43 6.49 4.17 3.39
C HIS A 43 7.76 4.13 2.54
N GLY A 44 8.28 5.31 2.17
CA GLY A 44 9.50 5.46 1.38
C GLY A 44 9.28 5.37 -0.12
N ILE A 45 8.02 5.49 -0.55
CA ILE A 45 7.64 5.61 -1.96
C ILE A 45 7.26 7.07 -2.20
N GLN A 46 8.06 7.76 -2.99
CA GLN A 46 7.85 9.18 -3.32
C GLN A 46 8.10 9.39 -4.82
N GLN A 47 7.25 10.20 -5.43
CA GLN A 47 7.44 10.62 -6.81
C GLN A 47 8.57 11.66 -6.89
N GLU A 48 9.50 11.48 -7.83
CA GLU A 48 10.78 12.18 -7.88
C GLU A 48 10.69 13.71 -8.06
N ILE A 49 9.66 14.20 -8.77
CA ILE A 49 9.52 15.60 -9.19
C ILE A 49 8.57 16.38 -8.27
N THR A 50 7.36 15.86 -8.09
CA THR A 50 6.27 16.42 -7.28
C THR A 50 6.48 16.20 -5.78
N LEU A 51 7.41 15.30 -5.40
CA LEU A 51 7.65 14.88 -4.03
C LEU A 51 6.41 14.30 -3.34
N ARG A 52 5.40 13.90 -4.13
CA ARG A 52 4.18 13.26 -3.66
C ARG A 52 4.50 11.90 -3.06
N ASN A 53 4.08 11.64 -1.83
CA ASN A 53 4.26 10.34 -1.19
C ASN A 53 3.17 9.36 -1.63
N ALA A 54 3.44 8.06 -1.60
CA ALA A 54 2.39 7.04 -1.65
C ALA A 54 2.06 6.53 -0.25
N CYS A 55 0.78 6.50 0.10
CA CYS A 55 0.22 5.90 1.29
C CYS A 55 -0.24 4.48 0.96
N LEU A 56 0.61 3.49 1.20
CA LEU A 56 0.32 2.10 0.86
C LEU A 56 -0.26 1.35 2.06
N GLN A 57 -1.53 0.94 1.96
CA GLN A 57 -2.17 0.07 2.96
C GLN A 57 -2.27 -1.36 2.41
N CYS A 58 -1.83 -2.35 3.18
CA CYS A 58 -1.86 -3.76 2.84
C CYS A 58 -3.02 -4.49 3.54
N LYS A 59 -3.80 -5.28 2.80
CA LYS A 59 -4.85 -6.14 3.37
C LYS A 59 -4.71 -7.59 2.91
N ASN A 60 -4.70 -8.50 3.88
CA ASN A 60 -4.70 -9.95 3.66
C ASN A 60 -5.87 -10.58 4.43
N GLN A 61 -7.06 -10.50 3.85
CA GLN A 61 -8.28 -11.06 4.43
C GLN A 61 -9.05 -11.92 3.43
N LYS A 62 -9.77 -12.93 3.93
CA LYS A 62 -10.61 -13.82 3.12
C LYS A 62 -11.92 -13.18 2.71
N LYS A 63 -12.60 -12.51 3.66
CA LYS A 63 -13.83 -11.75 3.39
C LYS A 63 -13.43 -10.35 2.97
N TRP A 64 -13.96 -9.92 1.83
CA TRP A 64 -13.63 -8.62 1.26
C TRP A 64 -14.54 -7.53 1.83
N ASP A 65 -13.92 -6.40 2.16
CA ASP A 65 -14.56 -5.14 2.52
C ASP A 65 -13.80 -4.00 1.83
N LEU A 66 -13.79 -4.05 0.49
CA LEU A 66 -12.96 -3.16 -0.33
C LEU A 66 -13.28 -1.69 -0.08
N SER A 67 -14.56 -1.34 0.02
CA SER A 67 -15.02 0.02 0.30
C SER A 67 -14.49 0.52 1.64
N GLY A 68 -14.74 -0.21 2.72
CA GLY A 68 -14.27 0.20 4.06
C GLY A 68 -12.75 0.27 4.15
N TRP A 69 -12.02 -0.62 3.49
CA TRP A 69 -10.56 -0.57 3.45
C TRP A 69 -10.02 0.60 2.63
N LEU A 70 -10.65 0.92 1.50
CA LEU A 70 -10.24 2.04 0.65
C LEU A 70 -10.52 3.37 1.35
N ASP A 71 -11.69 3.54 1.96
CA ASP A 71 -12.04 4.74 2.72
C ASP A 71 -11.05 4.99 3.87
N ALA A 72 -10.71 3.94 4.63
CA ALA A 72 -9.67 4.04 5.66
C ALA A 72 -8.30 4.43 5.08
N THR A 73 -7.93 3.89 3.92
CA THR A 73 -6.67 4.22 3.23
C THR A 73 -6.63 5.69 2.81
N ILE A 74 -7.76 6.23 2.36
CA ILE A 74 -7.90 7.65 2.01
C ILE A 74 -7.73 8.53 3.26
N GLU A 75 -8.37 8.18 4.38
CA GLU A 75 -8.21 8.94 5.64
C GLU A 75 -6.77 8.90 6.16
N GLN A 76 -6.09 7.75 6.06
CA GLN A 76 -4.66 7.63 6.40
C GLN A 76 -3.81 8.52 5.49
N ALA A 77 -4.06 8.51 4.19
CA ALA A 77 -3.34 9.34 3.22
C ALA A 77 -3.52 10.83 3.49
N ARG A 78 -4.69 11.30 3.97
CA ARG A 78 -4.91 12.71 4.36
C ARG A 78 -4.04 13.17 5.52
N ARG A 79 -3.58 12.26 6.38
CA ARG A 79 -2.64 12.58 7.47
C ARG A 79 -1.22 12.77 6.96
N LEU A 80 -0.92 12.26 5.77
CA LEU A 80 0.32 12.55 5.04
C LEU A 80 0.10 13.77 4.14
N LYS A 81 1.06 14.69 4.11
CA LYS A 81 0.97 15.85 3.21
C LYS A 81 1.05 15.36 1.76
N ASN A 82 -0.04 15.61 1.00
CA ASN A 82 -0.13 15.29 -0.43
C ASN A 82 0.27 13.83 -0.74
N ALA A 83 -0.44 12.86 -0.16
CA ALA A 83 -0.18 11.45 -0.42
C ALA A 83 -1.20 10.82 -1.37
N LEU A 84 -0.73 9.94 -2.25
CA LEU A 84 -1.56 9.07 -3.08
C LEU A 84 -2.07 7.88 -2.24
N PRO A 85 -3.39 7.71 -2.05
CA PRO A 85 -3.94 6.55 -1.34
C PRO A 85 -3.91 5.30 -2.23
N VAL A 86 -3.29 4.23 -1.74
CA VAL A 86 -3.20 2.96 -2.47
C VAL A 86 -3.48 1.78 -1.55
N LEU A 87 -4.55 1.05 -1.84
CA LEU A 87 -4.89 -0.18 -1.15
C LEU A 87 -4.35 -1.38 -1.92
N ILE A 88 -3.47 -2.15 -1.29
CA ILE A 88 -2.91 -3.39 -1.82
C ILE A 88 -3.60 -4.57 -1.15
N VAL A 89 -4.37 -5.35 -1.92
CA VAL A 89 -5.10 -6.52 -1.42
C VAL A 89 -4.48 -7.79 -1.92
N LYS A 90 -4.12 -8.68 -0.99
CA LYS A 90 -3.54 -9.98 -1.32
C LYS A 90 -4.51 -10.79 -2.17
N ARG A 91 -4.08 -11.23 -3.36
CA ARG A 91 -4.84 -12.19 -4.17
C ARG A 91 -4.82 -13.58 -3.53
N SER A 92 -5.99 -14.19 -3.41
CA SER A 92 -6.15 -15.54 -2.86
C SER A 92 -5.40 -16.57 -3.72
N GLY A 93 -4.81 -17.59 -3.09
CA GLY A 93 -4.03 -18.62 -3.77
C GLY A 93 -2.64 -18.21 -4.29
N LYS A 94 -2.28 -16.92 -4.24
CA LYS A 94 -0.97 -16.43 -4.70
C LYS A 94 0.07 -16.37 -3.56
N GLY A 95 1.27 -16.88 -3.78
CA GLY A 95 2.35 -16.93 -2.78
C GLY A 95 3.42 -15.86 -3.00
N ALA A 96 4.54 -15.99 -2.29
CA ALA A 96 5.69 -15.09 -2.39
C ALA A 96 6.25 -14.95 -3.83
N LYS A 97 6.18 -16.02 -4.63
CA LYS A 97 6.62 -16.00 -6.04
C LYS A 97 5.69 -15.23 -6.99
N SER A 98 4.50 -14.85 -6.52
CA SER A 98 3.45 -14.21 -7.33
C SER A 98 2.89 -12.97 -6.61
N VAL A 99 3.72 -12.26 -5.85
CA VAL A 99 3.31 -11.06 -5.09
C VAL A 99 2.77 -9.98 -6.02
N GLY A 100 3.36 -9.83 -7.22
CA GLY A 100 2.90 -8.89 -8.25
C GLY A 100 1.48 -9.16 -8.77
N ASP A 101 0.90 -10.33 -8.51
CA ASP A 101 -0.50 -10.65 -8.86
C ASP A 101 -1.50 -10.11 -7.81
N SER A 102 -1.03 -9.42 -6.77
CA SER A 102 -1.90 -8.77 -5.78
C SER A 102 -2.73 -7.66 -6.43
N TYR A 103 -3.90 -7.38 -5.88
CA TYR A 103 -4.73 -6.28 -6.38
C TYR A 103 -4.21 -4.95 -5.86
N VAL A 104 -4.17 -3.97 -6.74
CA VAL A 104 -3.97 -2.56 -6.39
C VAL A 104 -5.30 -1.85 -6.63
N VAL A 105 -5.83 -1.22 -5.59
CA VAL A 105 -7.14 -0.56 -5.58
C VAL A 105 -6.93 0.90 -5.16
N MET A 106 -7.50 1.81 -5.93
CA MET A 106 -7.49 3.25 -5.70
C MET A 106 -8.79 3.85 -6.26
N ARG A 107 -9.13 5.10 -5.96
CA ARG A 107 -10.26 5.75 -6.65
C ARG A 107 -9.87 5.98 -8.11
N LEU A 108 -10.88 6.06 -8.97
CA LEU A 108 -10.64 6.38 -10.38
C LEU A 108 -9.91 7.71 -10.53
N ASP A 109 -10.27 8.72 -9.74
CA ASP A 109 -9.61 10.03 -9.77
C ASP A 109 -8.11 9.94 -9.43
N ASP A 110 -7.74 9.17 -8.39
CA ASP A 110 -6.34 8.96 -8.00
C ASP A 110 -5.56 8.26 -9.14
N PHE A 111 -6.21 7.35 -9.88
CA PHE A 111 -5.61 6.71 -11.05
C PHE A 111 -5.46 7.67 -12.24
N VAL A 112 -6.44 8.54 -12.48
CA VAL A 112 -6.37 9.57 -13.53
C VAL A 112 -5.22 10.53 -13.25
N GLU A 113 -5.00 10.93 -12.00
CA GLU A 113 -3.83 11.73 -11.61
C GLU A 113 -2.51 11.03 -11.96
N LEU A 114 -2.39 9.73 -11.68
CA LEU A 114 -1.21 8.94 -12.08
C LEU A 114 -1.01 8.90 -13.61
N LEU A 115 -2.09 8.75 -14.38
CA LEU A 115 -2.01 8.77 -15.85
C LEU A 115 -1.53 10.12 -16.37
N GLN A 116 -1.99 11.22 -15.77
CA GLN A 116 -1.55 12.58 -16.11
C GLN A 116 -0.08 12.80 -15.73
N GLU A 117 0.32 12.42 -14.52
CA GLU A 117 1.71 12.49 -14.05
C GLU A 117 2.66 11.70 -14.97
N ALA A 118 2.22 10.52 -15.41
CA ALA A 118 2.97 9.66 -16.32
C ALA A 118 2.78 10.01 -17.82
N LYS A 119 2.00 11.04 -18.14
CA LYS A 119 1.79 11.59 -19.49
C LYS A 119 1.22 10.58 -20.50
N TYR A 120 0.29 9.73 -20.06
CA TYR A 120 -0.51 8.89 -20.96
C TYR A 120 -1.53 9.76 -21.73
N LYS A 121 -1.87 9.38 -22.98
CA LYS A 121 -2.86 10.07 -23.83
C LYS A 121 -3.78 9.07 -24.52
#